data_AF-A0A927XXB5-F1
#
_entry.id   AF-A0A927XXB5-F1
#
_cell.length_a   1.000
_cell.length_b   1.000
_cell.length_c   1.000
_cell.angle_alpha   90.00
_cell.angle_beta   90.00
_cell.angle_gamma   90.00
#
_symmetry.space_group_name_H-M   'P 1'
#
loop_
_entity.id
_entity.type
_entity.pdbx_description
1 polymer ?
#
loop_
_entity_poly.entity_id
_entity_poly.type
_entity_poly.pdbx_seq_one_letter_code
_entity_poly.pdbx_strand_id
1 'polypeptide(L)'
;MRKFLSGIVVGVIIVSGCLAADSVITKTSHQIFVNGSQVAFDAYNIDGYNYFKLKDLGMALDFNVLWDESEQKVLIDTTKPYKEQNDIEEKDDVQQNIIKVPQSDESFCPPEGSLVETQIFKNGMFTGESSSFIVTKAKQAEPEFPKATCDWTQFPELELPEAVAKDFGNGNVGIVNLHETRRMQYTLYNLIGANELTWENGKLAKYKNGKDKAKVLLEMDDESEPQMMWPYRESELKKVFDSCPTRTWRVIAYDEYQNGRYLHTIYYLQ
;
A
#
# COMPACT_ATOMS: atom_id res chain seq x y z
N MET A 1 -10.61 -61.53 -72.04
CA MET A 1 -9.31 -61.46 -72.74
C MET A 1 -8.35 -60.63 -71.90
N ARG A 2 -7.15 -61.18 -71.62
CA ARG A 2 -5.86 -60.50 -71.26
C ARG A 2 -5.83 -59.66 -69.97
N LYS A 3 -4.79 -59.58 -69.15
CA LYS A 3 -3.48 -60.25 -68.90
C LYS A 3 -3.02 -59.66 -67.54
N PHE A 4 -2.24 -60.42 -66.76
CA PHE A 4 -1.49 -59.92 -65.59
C PHE A 4 -0.54 -58.77 -65.96
N LEU A 5 -0.32 -57.83 -65.03
CA LEU A 5 0.97 -57.16 -64.89
C LEU A 5 1.23 -56.76 -63.43
N SER A 6 2.30 -57.36 -62.92
CA SER A 6 3.03 -57.04 -61.70
C SER A 6 3.64 -55.63 -61.80
N GLY A 7 3.68 -54.88 -60.69
CA GLY A 7 4.31 -53.56 -60.61
C GLY A 7 4.72 -53.25 -59.17
N ILE A 8 6.00 -52.93 -59.00
CA ILE A 8 6.80 -52.88 -57.78
C ILE A 8 6.56 -51.61 -56.93
N VAL A 9 6.77 -51.78 -55.62
CA VAL A 9 6.79 -50.81 -54.50
C VAL A 9 7.59 -49.53 -54.78
N VAL A 10 7.02 -48.36 -54.44
CA VAL A 10 7.74 -47.24 -53.79
C VAL A 10 6.78 -46.56 -52.83
N GLY A 11 7.08 -46.63 -51.53
CA GLY A 11 6.36 -45.89 -50.50
C GLY A 11 6.65 -44.40 -50.61
N VAL A 12 5.60 -43.61 -50.73
CA VAL A 12 5.64 -42.19 -50.39
C VAL A 12 4.66 -42.03 -49.24
N ILE A 13 5.18 -41.99 -48.01
CA ILE A 13 4.43 -41.37 -46.92
C ILE A 13 4.42 -39.90 -47.28
N ILE A 14 3.31 -39.42 -47.85
CA ILE A 14 3.03 -38.00 -47.88
C ILE A 14 2.75 -37.65 -46.42
N VAL A 15 3.79 -37.32 -45.66
CA VAL A 15 3.63 -36.51 -44.48
C VAL A 15 3.18 -35.17 -45.03
N SER A 16 1.87 -34.96 -45.10
CA SER A 16 1.29 -33.63 -45.16
C SER A 16 1.65 -32.96 -43.85
N GLY A 17 2.88 -32.44 -43.79
CA GLY A 17 3.24 -31.41 -42.84
C GLY A 17 2.33 -30.23 -43.17
N CYS A 18 1.26 -30.09 -42.40
CA CYS A 18 0.73 -28.77 -42.16
C CYS A 18 1.89 -28.01 -41.53
N LEU A 19 2.56 -27.17 -42.31
CA LEU A 19 3.31 -26.07 -41.73
C LEU A 19 2.25 -25.25 -41.00
N ALA A 20 2.09 -25.49 -39.69
CA ALA A 20 1.55 -24.47 -38.84
C ALA A 20 2.48 -23.28 -39.04
N ALA A 21 2.01 -22.29 -39.79
CA ALA A 21 2.70 -21.02 -39.87
C ALA A 21 2.80 -20.53 -38.43
N ASP A 22 4.02 -20.49 -37.90
CA ASP A 22 4.27 -19.85 -36.61
C ASP A 22 3.80 -18.41 -36.77
N SER A 23 2.68 -18.07 -36.13
CA SER A 23 2.15 -16.72 -36.13
C SER A 23 3.14 -15.85 -35.35
N VAL A 24 4.02 -15.15 -36.05
CA VAL A 24 4.97 -14.23 -35.44
C VAL A 24 4.19 -13.03 -34.93
N ILE A 25 4.02 -12.95 -33.61
CA ILE A 25 3.40 -11.80 -32.95
C ILE A 25 4.42 -10.66 -32.97
N THR A 26 4.13 -9.59 -33.70
CA THR A 26 4.99 -8.40 -33.76
C THR A 26 4.22 -7.17 -33.32
N LYS A 27 4.88 -6.22 -32.65
CA LYS A 27 4.27 -4.92 -32.38
C LYS A 27 3.98 -4.25 -33.73
N THR A 28 2.78 -3.70 -33.89
CA THR A 28 2.42 -3.05 -35.16
C THR A 28 3.29 -1.81 -35.39
N SER A 29 3.76 -1.62 -36.62
CA SER A 29 4.45 -0.42 -37.07
C SER A 29 3.54 0.57 -37.80
N HIS A 30 2.24 0.26 -37.90
CA HIS A 30 1.27 1.08 -38.61
C HIS A 30 0.92 2.34 -37.81
N GLN A 31 0.89 3.48 -38.52
CA GLN A 31 0.46 4.76 -37.95
C GLN A 31 -1.07 4.84 -37.96
N ILE A 32 -1.66 5.23 -36.83
CA ILE A 32 -3.10 5.27 -36.64
C ILE A 32 -3.52 6.70 -36.33
N PHE A 33 -4.62 7.13 -36.94
CA PHE A 33 -5.13 8.48 -36.81
C PHE A 33 -6.59 8.45 -36.37
N VAL A 34 -6.92 9.25 -35.37
CA VAL A 34 -8.29 9.48 -34.90
C VAL A 34 -8.60 10.95 -35.12
N ASN A 35 -9.68 11.25 -35.86
CA ASN A 35 -10.09 12.62 -36.22
C ASN A 35 -8.95 13.46 -36.85
N GLY A 36 -8.06 12.83 -37.62
CA GLY A 36 -6.92 13.49 -38.27
C GLY A 36 -5.66 13.66 -37.40
N SER A 37 -5.73 13.33 -36.12
CA SER A 37 -4.59 13.36 -35.18
C SER A 37 -4.00 11.97 -35.01
N GLN A 38 -2.67 11.85 -35.06
CA GLN A 38 -2.00 10.57 -34.84
C GLN A 38 -2.14 10.12 -33.38
N VAL A 39 -2.58 8.88 -33.15
CA VAL A 39 -2.72 8.28 -31.81
C VAL A 39 -1.88 7.02 -31.76
N ALA A 40 -1.06 6.89 -30.71
CA ALA A 40 -0.27 5.69 -30.47
C ALA A 40 -1.12 4.64 -29.72
N PHE A 41 -1.20 3.43 -30.26
CA PHE A 41 -1.81 2.29 -29.60
C PHE A 41 -0.78 1.17 -29.38
N ASP A 42 -0.90 0.46 -28.27
CA ASP A 42 -0.21 -0.82 -28.08
C ASP A 42 -0.98 -1.92 -28.80
N ALA A 43 -0.73 -2.03 -30.10
CA ALA A 43 -1.37 -3.00 -30.99
C ALA A 43 -0.38 -4.02 -31.55
N TYR A 44 -0.90 -5.21 -31.83
CA TYR A 44 -0.10 -6.35 -32.27
C TYR A 44 -0.55 -6.80 -33.66
N ASN A 45 0.41 -7.00 -34.56
CA ASN A 45 0.16 -7.65 -35.82
C ASN A 45 0.32 -9.16 -35.65
N ILE A 46 -0.76 -9.89 -35.94
CA ILE A 46 -0.79 -11.35 -35.93
C ILE A 46 -1.39 -11.77 -37.27
N ASP A 47 -0.59 -12.47 -38.07
CA ASP A 47 -0.98 -12.97 -39.40
C ASP A 47 -1.54 -11.88 -40.34
N GLY A 48 -0.91 -10.70 -40.34
CA GLY A 48 -1.30 -9.58 -41.19
C GLY A 48 -2.46 -8.74 -40.65
N TYR A 49 -3.10 -9.12 -39.54
CA TYR A 49 -4.16 -8.35 -38.89
C TYR A 49 -3.66 -7.62 -37.63
N ASN A 50 -4.10 -6.37 -37.44
CA ASN A 50 -3.79 -5.60 -36.24
C ASN A 50 -4.86 -5.78 -35.17
N TYR A 51 -4.43 -6.14 -33.95
CA TYR A 51 -5.28 -6.34 -32.78
C TYR A 51 -5.04 -5.21 -31.77
N PHE A 52 -6.14 -4.66 -31.25
CA PHE A 52 -6.16 -3.54 -30.32
C PHE A 52 -6.81 -3.96 -29.01
N LYS A 53 -6.40 -3.33 -27.90
CA LYS A 53 -7.20 -3.35 -26.69
C LYS A 53 -8.49 -2.56 -26.93
N LEU A 54 -9.64 -3.19 -26.73
CA LEU A 54 -10.95 -2.58 -26.99
C LEU A 54 -11.21 -1.35 -26.12
N LYS A 55 -10.76 -1.35 -24.86
CA LYS A 55 -10.87 -0.19 -23.95
C LYS A 55 -10.08 1.02 -24.45
N ASP A 56 -8.87 0.82 -24.98
CA ASP A 56 -8.06 1.91 -25.56
C ASP A 56 -8.78 2.56 -26.75
N LEU A 57 -9.45 1.75 -27.58
CA LEU A 57 -10.30 2.27 -28.66
C LEU A 57 -11.52 3.02 -28.13
N GLY A 58 -12.17 2.49 -27.07
CA GLY A 58 -13.25 3.17 -26.36
C GLY A 58 -12.85 4.55 -25.86
N MET A 59 -11.68 4.66 -25.24
CA MET A 59 -11.11 5.92 -24.78
C MET A 59 -10.81 6.89 -25.93
N ALA A 60 -10.20 6.41 -27.01
CA ALA A 60 -9.82 7.27 -28.13
C ALA A 60 -11.02 7.77 -28.96
N LEU A 61 -12.12 6.98 -28.99
CA LEU A 61 -13.33 7.26 -29.77
C LEU A 61 -14.53 7.68 -28.91
N ASP A 62 -14.34 7.80 -27.60
CA ASP A 62 -15.32 8.19 -26.58
C ASP A 62 -16.60 7.35 -26.55
N PHE A 63 -16.44 6.01 -26.50
CA PHE A 63 -17.54 5.08 -26.25
C PHE A 63 -17.25 4.16 -25.06
N ASN A 64 -18.31 3.74 -24.37
CA ASN A 64 -18.16 2.92 -23.17
C ASN A 64 -18.07 1.42 -23.49
N VAL A 65 -17.20 0.71 -22.77
CA VAL A 65 -16.98 -0.74 -22.87
C VAL A 65 -17.14 -1.34 -21.48
N LEU A 66 -18.16 -2.17 -21.31
CA LEU A 66 -18.54 -2.77 -20.03
C LEU A 66 -18.40 -4.29 -20.09
N TRP A 67 -18.12 -4.90 -18.94
CA TRP A 67 -18.24 -6.34 -18.76
C TRP A 67 -19.53 -6.65 -17.99
N ASP A 68 -20.42 -7.43 -18.60
CA ASP A 68 -21.56 -8.03 -17.91
C ASP A 68 -21.12 -9.40 -17.38
N GLU A 69 -20.83 -9.44 -16.08
CA GLU A 69 -20.41 -10.67 -15.42
C GLU A 69 -21.54 -11.70 -15.32
N SER A 70 -22.79 -11.25 -15.21
CA SER A 70 -23.95 -12.13 -15.05
C SER A 70 -24.23 -12.93 -16.33
N GLU A 71 -24.02 -12.30 -17.49
CA GLU A 71 -24.18 -12.92 -18.80
C GLU A 71 -22.88 -13.38 -19.43
N GLN A 72 -21.73 -13.08 -18.82
CA GLN A 72 -20.38 -13.33 -19.33
C GLN A 72 -20.16 -12.72 -20.73
N LYS A 73 -20.50 -11.44 -20.89
CA LYS A 73 -20.44 -10.74 -22.18
C LYS A 73 -19.78 -9.37 -22.09
N VAL A 74 -19.15 -8.95 -23.18
CA VAL A 74 -18.72 -7.57 -23.37
C VAL A 74 -19.86 -6.76 -23.96
N LEU A 75 -20.21 -5.65 -23.31
CA LEU A 75 -21.19 -4.68 -23.79
C LEU A 75 -20.48 -3.43 -24.30
N ILE A 76 -20.88 -2.95 -25.48
CA ILE A 76 -20.38 -1.71 -26.07
C ILE A 76 -21.55 -0.73 -26.16
N ASP A 77 -21.43 0.41 -25.49
CA ASP A 77 -22.44 1.47 -25.51
C ASP A 77 -21.84 2.74 -26.15
N THR A 78 -22.16 2.94 -27.42
CA THR A 78 -21.71 4.11 -28.20
C THR A 78 -22.50 5.39 -27.91
N THR A 79 -23.51 5.32 -27.03
CA THR A 79 -24.30 6.50 -26.64
C THR A 79 -23.80 7.15 -25.35
N LYS A 80 -22.84 6.51 -24.67
CA LYS A 80 -22.23 6.99 -23.44
C LYS A 80 -20.73 7.22 -23.64
N PRO A 81 -20.15 8.27 -23.05
CA PRO A 81 -18.72 8.52 -23.12
C PRO A 81 -17.94 7.42 -22.43
N TYR A 82 -16.66 7.28 -22.77
CA TYR A 82 -15.79 6.28 -22.16
C TYR A 82 -15.67 6.50 -20.66
N LYS A 83 -15.82 5.41 -19.89
CA LYS A 83 -15.51 5.37 -18.46
C LYS A 83 -14.53 4.23 -18.21
N GLU A 84 -13.45 4.53 -17.50
CA GLU A 84 -12.51 3.51 -17.08
C GLU A 84 -13.14 2.67 -15.97
N GLN A 85 -13.72 1.54 -16.35
CA GLN A 85 -14.15 0.51 -15.39
C GLN A 85 -12.88 -0.16 -14.88
N ASN A 86 -12.38 0.33 -13.74
CA ASN A 86 -11.49 -0.43 -12.88
C ASN A 86 -12.23 -1.72 -12.49
N ASP A 87 -11.55 -2.87 -12.52
CA ASP A 87 -12.11 -4.16 -12.09
C ASP A 87 -12.32 -4.17 -10.56
N ILE A 88 -13.25 -3.34 -10.09
CA ILE A 88 -13.83 -3.35 -8.75
C ILE A 88 -15.33 -3.24 -9.00
N GLU A 89 -16.04 -4.34 -8.69
CA GLU A 89 -17.49 -4.46 -8.73
C GLU A 89 -18.18 -3.21 -8.15
N GLU A 90 -18.92 -2.46 -8.97
CA GLU A 90 -19.90 -1.49 -8.51
C GLU A 90 -21.13 -2.26 -8.01
N LYS A 91 -21.23 -2.46 -6.69
CA LYS A 91 -22.55 -2.52 -6.05
C LYS A 91 -23.03 -1.10 -5.84
N ASP A 92 -24.09 -0.74 -6.57
CA ASP A 92 -24.83 0.51 -6.37
C ASP A 92 -25.29 0.66 -4.90
N ASP A 93 -25.15 1.89 -4.41
CA ASP A 93 -25.59 2.42 -3.11
C ASP A 93 -24.67 2.20 -1.88
N VAL A 94 -23.41 2.65 -1.98
CA VAL A 94 -22.69 3.18 -0.81
C VAL A 94 -22.25 4.59 -1.16
N GLN A 95 -22.81 5.57 -0.47
CA GLN A 95 -22.15 6.86 -0.28
C GLN A 95 -20.75 6.55 0.25
N GLN A 96 -19.74 6.52 -0.63
CA GLN A 96 -18.38 6.11 -0.28
C GLN A 96 -17.87 7.03 0.81
N ASN A 97 -18.05 6.59 2.07
CA ASN A 97 -17.71 7.38 3.23
C ASN A 97 -16.19 7.34 3.32
N ILE A 98 -15.55 8.42 2.88
CA ILE A 98 -14.11 8.58 3.02
C ILE A 98 -13.81 8.50 4.53
N ILE A 99 -13.12 7.45 4.93
CA ILE A 99 -12.77 7.19 6.31
C ILE A 99 -11.59 8.09 6.67
N LYS A 100 -11.76 8.87 7.73
CA LYS A 100 -10.65 9.63 8.34
C LYS A 100 -9.95 8.74 9.35
N VAL A 101 -8.63 8.89 9.47
CA VAL A 101 -7.88 8.23 10.54
C VAL A 101 -8.43 8.76 11.88
N PRO A 102 -8.91 7.90 12.79
CA PRO A 102 -9.51 8.34 14.03
C PRO A 102 -8.45 8.92 14.97
N GLN A 103 -8.75 10.04 15.64
CA GLN A 103 -7.91 10.62 16.70
C GLN A 103 -8.04 9.80 17.99
N SER A 104 -7.56 8.56 17.95
CA SER A 104 -7.73 7.53 18.98
C SER A 104 -6.53 6.57 18.94
N ASP A 105 -6.18 5.98 20.09
CA ASP A 105 -5.19 4.90 20.19
C ASP A 105 -5.83 3.50 20.11
N GLU A 106 -7.09 3.41 19.71
CA GLU A 106 -7.70 2.16 19.25
C GLU A 106 -7.03 1.66 17.96
N SER A 107 -7.02 0.33 17.81
CA SER A 107 -6.51 -0.34 16.61
C SER A 107 -7.28 0.11 15.37
N PHE A 108 -6.61 0.81 14.45
CA PHE A 108 -7.20 1.28 13.20
C PHE A 108 -6.86 0.35 12.04
N CYS A 109 -7.76 -0.59 11.73
CA CYS A 109 -7.63 -1.56 10.65
C CYS A 109 -8.72 -1.34 9.58
N PRO A 110 -8.54 -0.38 8.66
CA PRO A 110 -9.55 -0.17 7.62
C PRO A 110 -9.69 -1.44 6.76
N PRO A 111 -10.91 -1.95 6.56
CA PRO A 111 -11.13 -3.18 5.77
C PRO A 111 -10.81 -2.96 4.29
N GLU A 112 -10.55 -4.06 3.58
CA GLU A 112 -10.35 -4.03 2.12
C GLU A 112 -11.56 -3.39 1.42
N GLY A 113 -11.29 -2.55 0.42
CA GLY A 113 -12.28 -1.72 -0.27
C GLY A 113 -12.55 -0.36 0.38
N SER A 114 -12.07 -0.12 1.60
CA SER A 114 -12.24 1.20 2.25
C SER A 114 -11.46 2.30 1.56
N LEU A 115 -12.07 3.47 1.43
CA LEU A 115 -11.38 4.71 1.05
C LEU A 115 -10.92 5.44 2.30
N VAL A 116 -9.61 5.68 2.42
CA VAL A 116 -9.02 6.44 3.53
C VAL A 116 -8.56 7.80 3.02
N GLU A 117 -8.96 8.88 3.70
CA GLU A 117 -8.51 10.25 3.41
C GLU A 117 -7.01 10.37 3.64
N THR A 118 -6.29 11.01 2.71
CA THR A 118 -4.86 11.29 2.83
C THR A 118 -4.59 12.78 2.67
N GLN A 119 -3.55 13.25 3.34
CA GLN A 119 -2.93 14.55 3.11
C GLN A 119 -1.74 14.37 2.16
N ILE A 120 -1.59 15.21 1.15
CA ILE A 120 -0.51 15.11 0.16
C ILE A 120 0.76 15.77 0.71
N PHE A 121 1.86 15.02 0.72
CA PHE A 121 3.18 15.50 1.14
C PHE A 121 4.15 15.52 -0.05
N LYS A 122 4.90 16.62 -0.20
CA LYS A 122 5.99 16.75 -1.18
C LYS A 122 7.23 17.25 -0.47
N ASN A 123 8.36 16.55 -0.65
CA ASN A 123 9.64 16.86 0.02
C ASN A 123 9.49 17.01 1.54
N GLY A 124 8.65 16.17 2.17
CA GLY A 124 8.41 16.20 3.62
C GLY A 124 7.43 17.29 4.11
N MET A 125 6.94 18.17 3.24
CA MET A 125 5.97 19.21 3.61
C MET A 125 4.57 18.89 3.11
N PHE A 126 3.56 19.14 3.95
CA PHE A 126 2.15 19.08 3.56
C PHE A 126 1.84 20.16 2.53
N THR A 127 1.17 19.79 1.43
CA THR A 127 0.87 20.73 0.34
C THR A 127 -0.41 21.55 0.56
N GLY A 128 -1.20 21.23 1.59
CA GLY A 128 -2.55 21.78 1.78
C GLY A 128 -3.64 21.02 1.01
N GLU A 129 -3.26 20.02 0.22
CA GLU A 129 -4.18 19.23 -0.60
C GLU A 129 -4.45 17.88 0.06
N SER A 130 -5.67 17.37 -0.11
CA SER A 130 -6.06 16.04 0.36
C SER A 130 -6.46 15.15 -0.81
N SER A 131 -6.29 13.85 -0.64
CA SER A 131 -6.67 12.81 -1.59
C SER A 131 -7.29 11.64 -0.81
N SER A 132 -7.42 10.48 -1.45
CA SER A 132 -7.74 9.24 -0.77
C SER A 132 -7.08 8.06 -1.47
N PHE A 133 -6.94 6.94 -0.77
CA PHE A 133 -6.53 5.68 -1.36
C PHE A 133 -7.48 4.55 -0.94
N ILE A 134 -7.62 3.56 -1.82
CA ILE A 134 -8.41 2.35 -1.55
C ILE A 134 -7.50 1.33 -0.86
N VAL A 135 -7.94 0.77 0.26
CA VAL A 135 -7.24 -0.35 0.91
C VAL A 135 -7.45 -1.61 0.05
N THR A 136 -6.36 -2.13 -0.54
CA THR A 136 -6.37 -3.35 -1.37
C THR A 136 -5.88 -4.59 -0.61
N LYS A 137 -5.24 -4.38 0.54
CA LYS A 137 -4.97 -5.43 1.52
C LYS A 137 -5.01 -4.84 2.93
N ALA A 138 -5.90 -5.37 3.76
CA ALA A 138 -6.04 -4.92 5.13
C ALA A 138 -4.88 -5.42 6.02
N LYS A 139 -4.56 -4.64 7.05
CA LYS A 139 -3.69 -5.06 8.15
C LYS A 139 -4.48 -5.85 9.20
N GLN A 140 -3.79 -6.64 10.00
CA GLN A 140 -4.39 -7.28 11.18
C GLN A 140 -4.43 -6.31 12.37
N ALA A 141 -5.30 -6.59 13.34
CA ALA A 141 -5.39 -5.82 14.58
C ALA A 141 -4.08 -5.85 15.36
N GLU A 142 -3.75 -4.71 15.97
CA GLU A 142 -2.60 -4.60 16.87
C GLU A 142 -2.73 -5.49 18.11
N PRO A 143 -1.60 -5.95 18.68
CA PRO A 143 -1.58 -6.62 19.98
C PRO A 143 -2.06 -5.69 21.10
N GLU A 144 -2.51 -6.28 22.22
CA GLU A 144 -2.84 -5.49 23.42
C GLU A 144 -1.64 -4.69 23.96
N PHE A 145 -1.95 -3.59 24.64
CA PHE A 145 -0.96 -2.80 25.36
C PHE A 145 -0.24 -3.60 26.45
N PRO A 146 1.05 -3.33 26.70
CA PRO A 146 1.75 -3.94 27.83
C PRO A 146 1.12 -3.50 29.15
N LYS A 147 1.14 -4.40 30.13
CA LYS A 147 0.65 -4.10 31.49
C LYS A 147 1.68 -3.23 32.22
N ALA A 148 1.21 -2.28 33.02
CA ALA A 148 2.08 -1.43 33.83
C ALA A 148 2.91 -2.25 34.81
N THR A 149 4.23 -2.03 34.82
CA THR A 149 5.16 -2.63 35.79
C THR A 149 5.69 -1.60 36.80
N CYS A 150 5.29 -0.34 36.67
CA CYS A 150 5.59 0.77 37.56
C CYS A 150 4.38 1.72 37.66
N ASP A 151 4.47 2.72 38.54
CA ASP A 151 3.41 3.72 38.70
C ASP A 151 3.43 4.73 37.55
N TRP A 152 2.59 4.52 36.53
CA TRP A 152 2.53 5.41 35.38
C TRP A 152 2.02 6.81 35.70
N THR A 153 1.43 7.05 36.87
CA THR A 153 1.00 8.40 37.28
C THR A 153 2.18 9.36 37.53
N GLN A 154 3.40 8.82 37.57
CA GLN A 154 4.63 9.63 37.63
C GLN A 154 5.00 10.29 36.29
N PHE A 155 4.39 9.87 35.18
CA PHE A 155 4.63 10.45 33.85
C PHE A 155 3.55 11.49 33.50
N PRO A 156 3.87 12.51 32.68
CA PRO A 156 2.86 13.42 32.17
C PRO A 156 1.88 12.68 31.25
N GLU A 157 0.62 13.11 31.28
CA GLU A 157 -0.35 12.72 30.26
C GLU A 157 0.06 13.33 28.91
N LEU A 158 0.22 12.48 27.91
CA LEU A 158 0.66 12.87 26.56
C LEU A 158 -0.52 12.82 25.59
N GLU A 159 -0.78 13.95 24.94
CA GLU A 159 -1.70 14.04 23.80
C GLU A 159 -1.18 13.19 22.64
N LEU A 160 -2.10 12.53 21.94
CA LEU A 160 -1.76 11.77 20.73
C LEU A 160 -1.34 12.74 19.63
N PRO A 161 -0.34 12.38 18.79
CA PRO A 161 -0.04 13.16 17.60
C PRO A 161 -1.24 13.16 16.64
N GLU A 162 -1.21 14.04 15.64
CA GLU A 162 -2.27 14.13 14.64
C GLU A 162 -2.49 12.79 13.93
N ALA A 163 -3.73 12.31 13.96
CA ALA A 163 -4.16 11.14 13.22
C ALA A 163 -4.25 11.49 11.73
N VAL A 164 -3.19 11.16 10.97
CA VAL A 164 -3.11 11.50 9.55
C VAL A 164 -2.57 10.34 8.74
N ALA A 165 -3.12 10.17 7.53
CA ALA A 165 -2.51 9.39 6.47
C ALA A 165 -1.78 10.34 5.52
N LYS A 166 -0.49 10.10 5.31
CA LYS A 166 0.38 10.92 4.47
C LYS A 166 0.60 10.23 3.13
N ASP A 167 0.21 10.89 2.03
CA ASP A 167 0.47 10.44 0.67
C ASP A 167 1.80 11.02 0.18
N PHE A 168 2.76 10.15 -0.12
CA PHE A 168 4.09 10.50 -0.60
C PHE A 168 4.23 10.38 -2.13
N GLY A 169 3.14 10.10 -2.83
CA GLY A 169 3.12 9.85 -4.27
C GLY A 169 3.56 8.45 -4.65
N ASN A 170 3.39 8.11 -5.94
CA ASN A 170 3.70 6.78 -6.50
C ASN A 170 3.03 5.63 -5.73
N GLY A 171 1.84 5.88 -5.15
CA GLY A 171 1.08 4.92 -4.37
C GLY A 171 1.61 4.63 -2.97
N ASN A 172 2.62 5.37 -2.49
CA ASN A 172 3.14 5.25 -1.12
C ASN A 172 2.30 6.07 -0.15
N VAL A 173 1.74 5.42 0.86
CA VAL A 173 0.99 6.06 1.94
C VAL A 173 1.52 5.60 3.29
N GLY A 174 1.78 6.53 4.19
CA GLY A 174 2.11 6.25 5.59
C GLY A 174 1.01 6.76 6.51
N ILE A 175 0.35 5.87 7.25
CA ILE A 175 -0.66 6.23 8.26
C ILE A 175 0.01 6.30 9.63
N VAL A 176 -0.15 7.40 10.36
CA VAL A 176 0.32 7.49 11.76
C VAL A 176 -0.42 6.43 12.58
N ASN A 177 0.31 5.43 13.09
CA ASN A 177 -0.26 4.36 13.88
C ASN A 177 -0.24 4.76 15.37
N LEU A 178 -1.33 5.36 15.83
CA LEU A 178 -1.48 5.87 17.20
C LEU A 178 -1.47 4.75 18.25
N HIS A 179 -2.02 3.58 17.92
CA HIS A 179 -1.99 2.41 18.80
C HIS A 179 -0.55 1.95 19.05
N GLU A 180 0.22 1.68 18.00
CA GLU A 180 1.61 1.23 18.15
C GLU A 180 2.51 2.33 18.73
N THR A 181 2.22 3.61 18.44
CA THR A 181 2.89 4.74 19.11
C THR A 181 2.65 4.73 20.62
N ARG A 182 1.40 4.49 21.06
CA ARG A 182 1.05 4.35 22.47
C ARG A 182 1.68 3.10 23.10
N ARG A 183 1.73 1.99 22.36
CA ARG A 183 2.37 0.74 22.78
C ARG A 183 3.88 0.93 23.02
N MET A 184 4.58 1.69 22.16
CA MET A 184 5.97 2.09 22.38
C MET A 184 6.13 2.94 23.65
N GLN A 185 5.25 3.92 23.87
CA GLN A 185 5.27 4.75 25.08
C GLN A 185 5.17 3.92 26.36
N TYR A 186 4.19 3.02 26.43
CA TYR A 186 3.98 2.19 27.62
C TYR A 186 5.13 1.20 27.85
N THR A 187 5.71 0.70 26.78
CA THR A 187 6.92 -0.13 26.88
C THR A 187 8.08 0.67 27.45
N LEU A 188 8.29 1.91 26.99
CA LEU A 188 9.31 2.80 27.54
C LEU A 188 9.04 3.15 29.01
N TYR A 189 7.79 3.36 29.42
CA TYR A 189 7.46 3.60 30.83
C TYR A 189 7.85 2.42 31.72
N ASN A 190 7.56 1.20 31.27
CA ASN A 190 7.97 -0.01 31.98
C ASN A 190 9.51 -0.15 32.05
N LEU A 191 10.21 0.16 30.95
CA LEU A 191 11.69 0.15 30.92
C LEU A 191 12.30 1.21 31.86
N ILE A 192 11.72 2.41 31.88
CA ILE A 192 12.10 3.48 32.80
C ILE A 192 11.89 3.06 34.25
N GLY A 193 10.72 2.47 34.57
CA GLY A 193 10.39 2.01 35.90
C GLY A 193 11.22 0.82 36.39
N ALA A 194 11.80 0.05 35.47
CA ALA A 194 12.66 -1.08 35.76
C ALA A 194 14.15 -0.71 35.89
N ASN A 195 14.53 0.55 35.64
CA ASN A 195 15.92 0.98 35.57
C ASN A 195 16.28 1.93 36.74
N GLU A 196 17.27 1.54 37.53
CA GLU A 196 17.71 2.26 38.75
C GLU A 196 18.24 3.69 38.47
N LEU A 197 18.68 3.99 37.25
CA LEU A 197 19.14 5.34 36.89
C LEU A 197 17.96 6.29 36.67
N THR A 198 16.82 5.77 36.23
CA THR A 198 15.64 6.54 35.84
C THR A 198 14.47 6.37 36.81
N TRP A 199 14.56 5.46 37.78
CA TRP A 199 13.54 5.21 38.79
C TRP A 199 14.17 5.05 40.17
N GLU A 200 13.72 5.86 41.14
CA GLU A 200 14.29 5.92 42.48
C GLU A 200 13.16 6.06 43.51
N ASN A 201 13.18 5.23 44.57
CA ASN A 201 12.20 5.27 45.67
C ASN A 201 10.73 5.22 45.19
N GLY A 202 10.45 4.41 44.16
CA GLY A 202 9.11 4.25 43.61
C GLY A 202 8.62 5.41 42.74
N LYS A 203 9.52 6.33 42.33
CA LYS A 203 9.18 7.52 41.54
C LYS A 203 10.14 7.72 40.38
N LEU A 204 9.70 8.50 39.38
CA LEU A 204 10.54 8.96 38.29
C LEU A 204 11.72 9.77 38.85
N ALA A 205 12.95 9.30 38.56
CA ALA A 205 14.15 9.93 39.07
C ALA A 205 14.38 11.30 38.41
N LYS A 206 14.86 12.26 39.21
CA LYS A 206 15.12 13.64 38.78
C LYS A 206 16.59 13.99 38.91
N TYR A 207 17.06 14.90 38.05
CA TYR A 207 18.35 15.56 38.23
C TYR A 207 18.29 16.56 39.40
N LYS A 208 19.46 17.03 39.86
CA LYS A 208 19.55 18.06 40.93
C LYS A 208 18.80 19.36 40.60
N ASN A 209 18.60 19.65 39.32
CA ASN A 209 17.84 20.80 38.84
C ASN A 209 16.32 20.56 38.76
N GLY A 210 15.83 19.40 39.22
CA GLY A 210 14.40 19.05 39.25
C GLY A 210 13.83 18.48 37.94
N LYS A 211 14.59 18.47 36.85
CA LYS A 211 14.17 17.85 35.58
C LYS A 211 14.16 16.33 35.68
N ASP A 212 13.19 15.69 35.03
CA ASP A 212 13.14 14.23 34.93
C ASP A 212 14.37 13.70 34.19
N LYS A 213 14.92 12.59 34.68
CA LYS A 213 16.06 11.94 34.05
C LYS A 213 15.69 11.25 32.75
N ALA A 214 14.46 10.75 32.65
CA ALA A 214 13.90 10.18 31.44
C ALA A 214 12.56 10.85 31.12
N LYS A 215 12.34 11.14 29.84
CA LYS A 215 11.09 11.72 29.32
C LYS A 215 10.69 10.94 28.07
N VAL A 216 9.40 10.77 27.81
CA VAL A 216 8.90 10.22 26.55
C VAL A 216 8.08 11.30 25.83
N LEU A 217 8.20 11.35 24.51
CA LEU A 217 7.46 12.25 23.62
C LEU A 217 6.96 11.44 22.40
N LEU A 218 5.77 11.76 21.91
CA LEU A 218 5.09 11.06 20.80
C LEU A 218 5.27 11.80 19.47
N GLU A 219 6.48 12.27 19.22
CA GLU A 219 6.84 13.07 18.06
C GLU A 219 8.32 12.81 17.73
N MET A 220 8.70 13.00 16.48
CA MET A 220 10.09 12.98 16.05
C MET A 220 10.68 14.38 16.05
N ASP A 221 12.00 14.45 16.22
CA ASP A 221 12.77 15.67 15.99
C ASP A 221 13.21 15.71 14.52
N ASP A 222 12.92 16.81 13.84
CA ASP A 222 13.30 17.04 12.44
C ASP A 222 14.81 17.24 12.26
N GLU A 223 15.55 17.52 13.34
CA GLU A 223 17.00 17.79 13.29
C GLU A 223 17.86 16.53 13.37
N SER A 224 17.28 15.36 13.66
CA SER A 224 18.04 14.12 13.85
C SER A 224 17.46 12.95 13.07
N GLU A 225 18.31 12.01 12.65
CA GLU A 225 17.84 10.80 11.98
C GLU A 225 17.31 9.79 13.01
N PRO A 226 16.06 9.33 12.88
CA PRO A 226 15.51 8.33 13.79
C PRO A 226 16.09 6.95 13.50
N GLN A 227 16.26 6.17 14.58
CA GLN A 227 16.45 4.73 14.43
C GLN A 227 15.13 4.11 14.01
N MET A 228 15.22 3.15 13.09
CA MET A 228 14.07 2.43 12.54
C MET A 228 14.08 0.99 13.01
N MET A 229 12.91 0.47 13.34
CA MET A 229 12.72 -0.93 13.69
C MET A 229 11.51 -1.49 12.94
N TRP A 230 11.66 -2.68 12.36
CA TRP A 230 10.59 -3.55 11.89
C TRP A 230 11.13 -4.99 11.78
N PRO A 231 10.41 -6.03 12.26
CA PRO A 231 9.20 -5.97 13.07
C PRO A 231 9.45 -5.43 14.49
N TYR A 232 8.37 -5.11 15.20
CA TYR A 232 8.44 -4.71 16.60
C TYR A 232 9.16 -5.75 17.46
N ARG A 233 10.16 -5.31 18.23
CA ARG A 233 10.90 -6.14 19.18
C ARG A 233 11.18 -5.37 20.45
N GLU A 234 10.50 -5.73 21.54
CA GLU A 234 10.76 -5.13 22.86
C GLU A 234 12.23 -5.26 23.28
N SER A 235 12.89 -6.36 22.89
CA SER A 235 14.32 -6.56 23.17
C SER A 235 15.23 -5.53 22.47
N GLU A 236 14.89 -5.12 21.25
CA GLU A 236 15.66 -4.09 20.54
C GLU A 236 15.37 -2.71 21.14
N LEU A 237 14.11 -2.39 21.44
CA LEU A 237 13.76 -1.15 22.15
C LEU A 237 14.48 -1.07 23.50
N LYS A 238 14.51 -2.17 24.26
CA LYS A 238 15.26 -2.27 25.52
C LYS A 238 16.75 -2.08 25.32
N LYS A 239 17.34 -2.70 24.30
CA LYS A 239 18.77 -2.57 24.01
C LYS A 239 19.14 -1.12 23.70
N VAL A 240 18.33 -0.42 22.91
CA VAL A 240 18.53 1.01 22.65
C VAL A 240 18.34 1.80 23.95
N PHE A 241 17.29 1.49 24.74
CA PHE A 241 17.06 2.09 26.05
C PHE A 241 18.26 1.99 26.99
N ASP A 242 18.78 0.79 27.19
CA ASP A 242 19.90 0.51 28.09
C ASP A 242 21.18 1.25 27.67
N SER A 243 21.33 1.59 26.37
CA SER A 243 22.49 2.33 25.88
C SER A 243 22.54 3.78 26.35
N CYS A 244 21.38 4.41 26.61
CA CYS A 244 21.29 5.76 27.14
C CYS A 244 19.96 6.00 27.88
N PRO A 245 19.76 5.44 29.09
CA PRO A 245 18.46 5.46 29.77
C PRO A 245 17.97 6.87 30.12
N THR A 246 18.91 7.75 30.50
CA THR A 246 18.63 9.08 31.04
C THR A 246 18.55 10.15 29.95
N ARG A 247 17.55 10.07 29.08
CA ARG A 247 17.32 11.02 27.99
C ARG A 247 15.84 11.25 27.71
N THR A 248 15.57 12.18 26.80
CA THR A 248 14.27 12.29 26.15
C THR A 248 14.19 11.25 25.04
N TRP A 249 13.25 10.34 25.17
CA TRP A 249 12.87 9.34 24.19
C TRP A 249 11.76 9.90 23.32
N ARG A 250 11.93 9.77 22.01
CA ARG A 250 10.94 10.16 21.02
C ARG A 250 10.50 8.92 20.27
N VAL A 251 9.19 8.70 20.13
CA VAL A 251 8.65 7.52 19.44
C VAL A 251 7.46 7.87 18.58
N ILE A 252 7.37 7.25 17.39
CA ILE A 252 6.19 7.29 16.54
C ILE A 252 6.20 6.04 15.65
N ALA A 253 5.03 5.51 15.34
CA ALA A 253 4.87 4.38 14.45
C ALA A 253 4.03 4.78 13.22
N TYR A 254 4.33 4.16 12.07
CA TYR A 254 3.57 4.35 10.84
C TYR A 254 3.20 3.01 10.21
N ASP A 255 1.96 2.87 9.76
CA ASP A 255 1.59 1.80 8.84
C ASP A 255 1.91 2.21 7.41
N GLU A 256 2.71 1.42 6.73
CA GLU A 256 3.11 1.67 5.34
C GLU A 256 2.25 0.87 4.37
N TYR A 257 1.73 1.58 3.38
CA TYR A 257 0.94 1.05 2.29
C TYR A 257 1.60 1.38 0.95
N GLN A 258 1.58 0.43 0.03
CA GLN A 258 1.97 0.63 -1.38
C GLN A 258 0.81 0.19 -2.26
N ASN A 259 0.28 1.12 -3.07
CA ASN A 259 -0.89 0.89 -3.94
C ASN A 259 -2.08 0.30 -3.15
N GLY A 260 -2.30 0.83 -1.94
CA GLY A 260 -3.36 0.37 -1.05
C GLY A 260 -3.11 -0.94 -0.31
N ARG A 261 -2.01 -1.63 -0.60
CA ARG A 261 -1.66 -2.88 0.06
C ARG A 261 -0.88 -2.58 1.33
N TYR A 262 -1.37 -2.99 2.50
CA TYR A 262 -0.57 -2.95 3.73
C TYR A 262 0.71 -3.76 3.56
N LEU A 263 1.85 -3.13 3.86
CA LEU A 263 3.17 -3.74 3.85
C LEU A 263 3.58 -4.16 5.25
N HIS A 264 3.71 -3.19 6.14
CA HIS A 264 4.18 -3.34 7.51
C HIS A 264 3.97 -2.08 8.34
N THR A 265 4.22 -2.18 9.65
CA THR A 265 4.25 -1.04 10.57
C THR A 265 5.68 -0.70 10.93
N ILE A 266 6.21 0.45 10.50
CA ILE A 266 7.56 0.88 10.87
C ILE A 266 7.55 1.67 12.19
N TYR A 267 8.58 1.46 13.01
CA TYR A 267 8.73 2.09 14.32
C TYR A 267 9.94 3.00 14.31
N TYR A 268 9.73 4.27 14.63
CA TYR A 268 10.79 5.26 14.74
C TYR A 268 11.06 5.56 16.22
N LEU A 269 12.35 5.61 16.57
CA LEU A 269 12.79 6.03 17.89
C LEU A 269 14.03 6.93 17.80
N GLN A 270 14.09 7.95 18.66
CA GLN A 270 15.23 8.86 18.80
C GLN A 270 15.62 9.03 20.26
#